data_AF-A0A5D2BNZ6-F1
#
_entry.id   AF-A0A5D2BNZ6-F1
#
_cell.length_a   1.000
_cell.length_b   1.000
_cell.length_c   1.000
_cell.angle_alpha   90.00
_cell.angle_beta   90.00
_cell.angle_gamma   90.00
#
_symmetry.space_group_name_H-M   'P 1'
#
loop_
_entity.id
_entity.type
_entity.pdbx_description
1 polymer ?
#
loop_
_entity_poly.entity_id
_entity_poly.type
_entity_poly.pdbx_seq_one_letter_code
_entity_poly.pdbx_strand_id
1 'polypeptide(L)'
;MVPKFAQLFVSTLLLLTPLLSIADGRDIGVCYGLNGDNLPPPNEVINLYKRCQIDNIRIYQPYPEVLEALRGSGISVTIGPRNEDIASFATSQDAANDWVNTNIVPYADDIVFRWITIGNEVIPGPLGSNVPAAMNNIRNALDSAGITLAKVTTVLPGTALAASYPPSAGAFGSDITETMTGIAAILAQEDTPLLINVYPYFAYASDPSHISAQYAMFTSTAPVVIDGSFQYFNLFDAMVDAFNAALEKINFGNVKVAVAETGWSTVGNEPYTSVANAQTYNRNLLNHVTQNGTPRRPDYIMPTFFFEMFNEDLKGNVVEQNFGFFYPSMQPVYPFW
;
A
#
# COMPACT_ATOMS: atom_id res chain seq x y z
N MET A 1 -46.92 -25.54 -56.02
CA MET A 1 -45.56 -25.27 -55.50
C MET A 1 -45.44 -23.76 -55.30
N VAL A 2 -45.18 -23.36 -54.05
CA VAL A 2 -44.85 -22.01 -53.53
C VAL A 2 -45.94 -20.91 -53.63
N PRO A 3 -46.51 -20.46 -52.49
CA PRO A 3 -47.02 -19.10 -52.35
C PRO A 3 -45.93 -18.18 -51.78
N LYS A 4 -45.72 -17.03 -52.43
CA LYS A 4 -44.92 -15.91 -51.92
C LYS A 4 -45.80 -14.90 -51.20
N PHE A 5 -45.15 -14.16 -50.31
CA PHE A 5 -45.54 -12.91 -49.64
C PHE A 5 -46.11 -13.03 -48.22
N ALA A 6 -45.19 -13.18 -47.27
CA ALA A 6 -45.33 -12.70 -45.90
C ALA A 6 -44.39 -11.48 -45.69
N GLN A 7 -44.84 -10.58 -44.83
CA GLN A 7 -44.45 -9.17 -44.69
C GLN A 7 -43.00 -8.90 -44.30
N LEU A 8 -42.53 -7.74 -44.77
CA LEU A 8 -41.35 -7.02 -44.31
C LEU A 8 -41.69 -6.36 -42.95
N PHE A 9 -40.97 -6.73 -41.88
CA PHE A 9 -40.80 -5.89 -40.70
C PHE A 9 -39.31 -5.88 -40.38
N VAL A 10 -38.64 -4.77 -40.71
CA VAL A 10 -37.27 -4.51 -40.30
C VAL A 10 -37.34 -3.86 -38.92
N SER A 11 -37.12 -4.65 -37.89
CA SER A 11 -36.87 -4.14 -36.53
C SER A 11 -35.36 -4.02 -36.35
N THR A 12 -34.86 -2.79 -36.40
CA THR A 12 -33.50 -2.40 -36.05
C THR A 12 -33.30 -2.59 -34.54
N LEU A 13 -32.64 -3.68 -34.16
CA LEU A 13 -32.18 -3.90 -32.79
C LEU A 13 -30.88 -3.09 -32.59
N LEU A 14 -30.98 -1.91 -31.96
CA LEU A 14 -29.81 -1.25 -31.39
C LEU A 14 -29.27 -2.13 -30.25
N LEU A 15 -28.19 -2.86 -30.52
CA LEU A 15 -27.35 -3.46 -29.49
C LEU A 15 -26.61 -2.32 -28.77
N LEU A 16 -27.17 -1.83 -27.66
CA LEU A 16 -26.37 -1.20 -26.62
C LEU A 16 -25.50 -2.30 -26.00
N THR A 17 -24.28 -2.44 -26.51
CA THR A 17 -23.22 -3.08 -25.73
C THR A 17 -22.88 -2.12 -24.59
N PRO A 18 -23.04 -2.47 -23.31
CA PRO A 18 -22.32 -1.73 -22.28
C PRO A 18 -20.83 -1.89 -22.62
N LEU A 19 -20.11 -0.79 -22.75
CA LEU A 19 -18.65 -0.84 -22.53
C LEU A 19 -18.51 -1.41 -21.12
N LEU A 20 -18.26 -2.71 -21.03
CA LEU A 20 -17.50 -3.24 -19.90
C LEU A 20 -16.17 -2.50 -19.98
N SER A 21 -16.05 -1.43 -19.20
CA SER A 21 -14.75 -1.00 -18.73
C SER A 21 -14.18 -2.24 -18.08
N ILE A 22 -13.27 -2.92 -18.78
CA ILE A 22 -12.33 -3.81 -18.12
C ILE A 22 -11.56 -2.82 -17.25
N ALA A 23 -12.01 -2.62 -16.02
CA ALA A 23 -11.12 -2.16 -14.99
C ALA A 23 -10.03 -3.24 -14.98
N ASP A 24 -8.90 -2.95 -15.63
CA ASP A 24 -7.69 -3.73 -15.49
C ASP A 24 -7.40 -3.65 -13.99
N GLY A 25 -7.88 -4.64 -13.24
CA GLY A 25 -7.94 -4.68 -11.78
C GLY A 25 -6.55 -4.82 -11.18
N ARG A 26 -5.70 -3.83 -11.44
CA ARG A 26 -4.40 -3.66 -10.83
C ARG A 26 -4.67 -2.96 -9.53
N ASP A 27 -4.59 -3.70 -8.43
CA ASP A 27 -4.74 -3.15 -7.10
C ASP A 27 -3.47 -2.38 -6.68
N ILE A 28 -3.20 -1.32 -7.43
CA ILE A 28 -1.98 -0.51 -7.36
C ILE A 28 -2.34 0.87 -6.86
N GLY A 29 -1.53 1.35 -5.93
CA GLY A 29 -1.63 2.71 -5.44
C GLY A 29 -0.31 3.44 -5.47
N VAL A 30 -0.39 4.74 -5.24
CA VAL A 30 0.80 5.59 -5.06
C VAL A 30 0.62 6.42 -3.81
N CYS A 31 1.65 6.46 -2.98
CA CYS A 31 1.70 7.33 -1.80
C CYS A 31 1.76 8.80 -2.24
N TYR A 32 0.89 9.62 -1.67
CA TYR A 32 0.93 11.07 -1.81
C TYR A 32 1.54 11.66 -0.55
N GLY A 33 2.87 11.84 -0.58
CA GLY A 33 3.62 12.60 0.42
C GLY A 33 3.43 14.11 0.26
N LEU A 34 3.47 14.84 1.38
CA LEU A 34 3.30 16.29 1.45
C LEU A 34 4.46 17.00 2.20
N ASN A 35 5.59 16.33 2.41
CA ASN A 35 6.81 16.91 2.98
C ASN A 35 7.61 17.69 1.93
N GLY A 36 6.97 18.65 1.27
CA GLY A 36 7.62 19.58 0.36
C GLY A 36 6.94 20.95 0.35
N ASP A 37 7.70 22.03 0.16
CA ASP A 37 7.15 23.40 0.10
C ASP A 37 6.88 23.89 -1.34
N ASN A 38 7.15 23.02 -2.32
CA ASN A 38 7.09 23.32 -3.75
C ASN A 38 6.10 22.42 -4.52
N LEU A 39 5.28 21.64 -3.81
CA LEU A 39 4.37 20.65 -4.39
C LEU A 39 3.14 21.30 -5.08
N PRO A 40 2.58 20.67 -6.14
CA PRO A 40 1.36 21.15 -6.78
C PRO A 40 0.15 21.17 -5.84
N PRO A 41 -0.86 22.02 -6.11
CA PRO A 41 -2.10 22.01 -5.33
C PRO A 41 -2.85 20.67 -5.48
N PRO A 42 -3.57 20.20 -4.44
CA PRO A 42 -4.18 18.87 -4.43
C PRO A 42 -5.08 18.55 -5.63
N ASN A 43 -5.87 19.52 -6.12
CA ASN A 43 -6.71 19.32 -7.31
C ASN A 43 -5.91 18.94 -8.56
N GLU A 44 -4.72 19.53 -8.76
CA GLU A 44 -3.83 19.17 -9.87
C GLU A 44 -3.22 17.78 -9.67
N VAL A 45 -2.89 17.43 -8.42
CA VAL A 45 -2.39 16.10 -8.06
C VAL A 45 -3.45 15.03 -8.30
N ILE A 46 -4.69 15.21 -7.84
CA ILE A 46 -5.78 14.25 -8.08
C ILE A 46 -6.06 14.09 -9.58
N ASN A 47 -5.99 15.16 -10.36
CA ASN A 47 -6.06 15.05 -11.82
C ASN A 47 -4.88 14.28 -12.41
N LEU A 48 -3.68 14.40 -11.84
CA LEU A 48 -2.52 13.61 -12.24
C LEU A 48 -2.73 12.12 -11.92
N TYR A 49 -3.24 11.76 -10.73
CA TYR A 49 -3.61 10.37 -10.40
C TYR A 49 -4.56 9.77 -11.46
N LYS A 50 -5.61 10.52 -11.83
CA LYS A 50 -6.56 10.09 -12.88
C LYS A 50 -5.89 9.93 -14.25
N ARG A 51 -5.01 10.85 -14.65
CA ARG A 51 -4.26 10.76 -15.92
C ARG A 51 -3.34 9.54 -15.96
N CYS A 52 -2.73 9.22 -14.83
CA CYS A 52 -1.86 8.05 -14.64
C CYS A 52 -2.63 6.74 -14.41
N GLN A 53 -3.97 6.78 -14.38
CA GLN A 53 -4.83 5.63 -14.08
C GLN A 53 -4.47 4.94 -12.75
N ILE A 54 -4.18 5.75 -11.72
CA ILE A 54 -3.89 5.29 -10.37
C ILE A 54 -5.19 5.34 -9.56
N ASP A 55 -5.71 4.17 -9.20
CA ASP A 55 -7.01 4.04 -8.54
C ASP A 55 -6.94 4.05 -7.01
N ASN A 56 -5.74 3.90 -6.42
CA ASN A 56 -5.55 3.93 -4.97
C ASN A 56 -4.54 5.02 -4.55
N ILE A 57 -4.90 5.78 -3.52
CA ILE A 57 -4.04 6.80 -2.91
C ILE A 57 -3.82 6.50 -1.44
N ARG A 58 -2.57 6.61 -0.99
CA ARG A 58 -2.23 6.60 0.43
C ARG A 58 -1.80 8.00 0.85
N ILE A 59 -2.47 8.56 1.86
CA ILE A 59 -2.10 9.82 2.50
C ILE A 59 -1.82 9.59 3.98
N TYR A 60 -0.87 10.33 4.54
CA TYR A 60 -0.28 10.02 5.84
C TYR A 60 -1.03 10.64 7.03
N GLN A 61 -1.93 11.59 6.77
CA GLN A 61 -2.80 12.24 7.75
C GLN A 61 -3.99 12.92 7.03
N PRO A 62 -5.08 13.28 7.74
CA PRO A 62 -6.27 13.91 7.13
C PRO A 62 -6.03 15.39 6.80
N TYR A 63 -5.38 15.66 5.67
CA TYR A 63 -5.27 17.01 5.11
C TYR A 63 -6.62 17.44 4.50
N PRO A 64 -7.33 18.44 5.06
CA PRO A 64 -8.66 18.82 4.58
C PRO A 64 -8.68 19.22 3.10
N GLU A 65 -7.64 19.91 2.63
CA GLU A 65 -7.48 20.33 1.23
C GLU A 65 -7.32 19.16 0.26
N VAL A 66 -6.71 18.04 0.71
CA VAL A 66 -6.57 16.83 -0.09
C VAL A 66 -7.88 16.05 -0.09
N LEU A 67 -8.55 15.94 1.05
CA LEU A 67 -9.87 15.31 1.15
C LEU A 67 -10.90 16.04 0.28
N GLU A 68 -10.89 17.38 0.29
CA GLU A 68 -11.75 18.17 -0.61
C GLU A 68 -11.50 17.84 -2.08
N ALA A 69 -10.22 17.80 -2.50
CA ALA A 69 -9.85 17.47 -3.88
C ALA A 69 -10.21 16.02 -4.30
N LEU A 70 -10.33 15.10 -3.34
CA LEU A 70 -10.67 13.70 -3.56
C LEU A 70 -12.18 13.45 -3.72
N ARG A 71 -13.05 14.39 -3.34
CA ARG A 71 -14.52 14.26 -3.45
C ARG A 71 -14.94 13.94 -4.89
N GLY A 72 -15.69 12.86 -5.06
CA GLY A 72 -16.19 12.42 -6.36
C GLY A 72 -15.08 11.96 -7.33
N SER A 73 -13.85 11.74 -6.85
CA SER A 73 -12.74 11.35 -7.72
C SER A 73 -12.82 9.89 -8.18
N GLY A 74 -13.46 9.02 -7.39
CA GLY A 74 -13.46 7.57 -7.58
C GLY A 74 -12.19 6.86 -7.10
N ILE A 75 -11.17 7.60 -6.66
CA ILE A 75 -9.92 7.05 -6.13
C ILE A 75 -10.17 6.52 -4.72
N SER A 76 -9.73 5.29 -4.46
CA SER A 76 -9.81 4.65 -3.15
C SER A 76 -8.72 5.19 -2.22
N VAL A 77 -9.10 5.56 -1.00
CA VAL A 77 -8.23 6.26 -0.04
C VAL A 77 -7.82 5.34 1.09
N THR A 78 -6.51 5.24 1.30
CA THR A 78 -5.88 4.76 2.54
C THR A 78 -5.37 5.95 3.33
N ILE A 79 -5.81 6.10 4.58
CA ILE A 79 -5.49 7.25 5.41
C ILE A 79 -5.39 6.84 6.88
N GLY A 80 -4.57 7.51 7.67
CA GLY A 80 -4.50 7.32 9.12
C GLY A 80 -4.57 8.62 9.88
N PRO A 81 -4.78 8.58 11.20
CA PRO A 81 -4.39 9.67 12.06
C PRO A 81 -2.87 9.83 12.11
N ARG A 82 -2.41 10.90 12.73
CA ARG A 82 -0.99 11.06 13.02
C ARG A 82 -0.60 10.12 14.16
N ASN A 83 0.68 9.74 14.20
CA ASN A 83 1.17 8.79 15.20
C ASN A 83 0.96 9.31 16.63
N GLU A 84 1.10 10.61 16.87
CA GLU A 84 0.90 11.24 18.18
C GLU A 84 -0.54 11.11 18.74
N ASP A 85 -1.54 10.90 17.87
CA ASP A 85 -2.93 10.81 18.29
C ASP A 85 -3.29 9.39 18.81
N ILE A 86 -2.49 8.37 18.51
CA ILE A 86 -2.78 6.94 18.77
C ILE A 86 -3.00 6.65 20.26
N ALA A 87 -2.17 7.22 21.14
CA ALA A 87 -2.29 6.99 22.58
C ALA A 87 -3.63 7.52 23.14
N SER A 88 -4.13 8.63 22.56
CA SER A 88 -5.43 9.20 22.95
C SER A 88 -6.58 8.29 22.53
N PHE A 89 -6.52 7.73 21.31
CA PHE A 89 -7.56 6.81 20.81
C PHE A 89 -7.56 5.49 21.57
N ALA A 90 -6.41 5.00 21.99
CA ALA A 90 -6.32 3.78 22.79
C ALA A 90 -7.00 3.92 24.17
N THR A 91 -7.09 5.14 24.71
CA THR A 91 -7.58 5.41 26.06
C THR A 91 -8.95 6.10 26.11
N SER A 92 -9.44 6.61 24.98
CA SER A 92 -10.70 7.34 24.88
C SER A 92 -11.47 7.00 23.60
N GLN A 93 -12.64 6.37 23.75
CA GLN A 93 -13.58 6.15 22.64
C GLN A 93 -14.10 7.49 22.08
N ASP A 94 -14.29 8.51 22.92
CA ASP A 94 -14.73 9.84 22.48
C ASP A 94 -13.69 10.50 21.57
N ALA A 95 -12.39 10.35 21.86
CA ALA A 95 -11.34 10.86 20.99
C ALA A 95 -11.35 10.18 19.60
N ALA A 96 -11.61 8.87 19.55
CA ALA A 96 -11.77 8.15 18.29
C ALA A 96 -13.04 8.59 17.52
N ASN A 97 -14.15 8.80 18.24
CA ASN A 97 -15.40 9.31 17.67
C ASN A 97 -15.19 10.70 17.05
N ASP A 98 -14.54 11.61 17.78
CA ASP A 98 -14.25 12.96 17.33
C ASP A 98 -13.38 12.96 16.07
N TRP A 99 -12.35 12.09 16.03
CA TRP A 99 -11.51 11.96 14.85
C TRP A 99 -12.29 11.46 13.63
N VAL A 100 -13.13 10.43 13.78
CA VAL A 100 -13.97 9.90 12.68
C VAL A 100 -14.99 10.93 12.21
N ASN A 101 -15.67 11.62 13.14
CA ASN A 101 -16.66 12.66 12.83
C ASN A 101 -16.04 13.88 12.15
N THR A 102 -14.77 14.17 12.41
CA THR A 102 -14.06 15.29 11.80
C THR A 102 -13.48 14.94 10.43
N ASN A 103 -12.89 13.74 10.29
CA ASN A 103 -12.00 13.44 9.16
C ASN A 103 -12.60 12.47 8.15
N ILE A 104 -13.60 11.66 8.53
CA ILE A 104 -14.18 10.62 7.67
C ILE A 104 -15.63 10.95 7.32
N VAL A 105 -16.48 11.18 8.34
CA VAL A 105 -17.93 11.40 8.17
C VAL A 105 -18.25 12.50 7.14
N PRO A 106 -17.60 13.68 7.14
CA PRO A 106 -17.94 14.75 6.21
C PRO A 106 -17.67 14.40 4.73
N TYR A 107 -16.92 13.32 4.47
CA TYR A 107 -16.50 12.93 3.13
C TYR A 107 -16.99 11.52 2.74
N ALA A 108 -17.68 10.81 3.64
CA ALA A 108 -17.99 9.39 3.47
C ALA A 108 -18.91 9.10 2.27
N ASP A 109 -19.76 10.06 1.87
CA ASP A 109 -20.63 9.92 0.70
C ASP A 109 -19.91 10.18 -0.64
N ASP A 110 -18.77 10.89 -0.60
CA ASP A 110 -18.08 11.38 -1.80
C ASP A 110 -16.69 10.76 -2.01
N ILE A 111 -16.12 10.13 -0.98
CA ILE A 111 -14.80 9.50 -0.99
C ILE A 111 -14.92 8.01 -0.66
N VAL A 112 -14.21 7.18 -1.42
CA VAL A 112 -14.11 5.75 -1.16
C VAL A 112 -12.98 5.50 -0.15
N PHE A 113 -13.28 5.59 1.15
CA PHE A 113 -12.32 5.19 2.18
C PHE A 113 -12.19 3.67 2.22
N ARG A 114 -11.01 3.17 1.86
CA ARG A 114 -10.71 1.74 1.85
C ARG A 114 -10.11 1.28 3.17
N TRP A 115 -9.02 1.93 3.59
CA TRP A 115 -8.28 1.53 4.80
C TRP A 115 -7.99 2.72 5.71
N ILE A 116 -8.23 2.52 7.00
CA ILE A 116 -7.83 3.44 8.06
C ILE A 116 -6.61 2.85 8.79
N THR A 117 -5.43 3.44 8.58
CA THR A 117 -4.16 2.94 9.13
C THR A 117 -3.87 3.54 10.50
N ILE A 118 -3.94 2.73 11.57
CA ILE A 118 -3.63 3.15 12.93
C ILE A 118 -2.15 2.92 13.19
N GLY A 119 -1.36 3.95 12.93
CA GLY A 119 0.09 3.92 13.04
C GLY A 119 0.81 3.67 11.73
N ASN A 120 1.87 4.45 11.51
CA ASN A 120 2.88 4.22 10.50
C ASN A 120 4.22 3.95 11.18
N GLU A 121 4.69 2.71 11.11
CA GLU A 121 5.96 2.25 11.68
C GLU A 121 6.14 2.48 13.19
N VAL A 122 5.03 2.51 13.94
CA VAL A 122 5.05 2.70 15.41
C VAL A 122 5.36 1.42 16.20
N ILE A 123 5.48 0.28 15.51
CA ILE A 123 5.78 -1.04 16.06
C ILE A 123 7.03 -1.58 15.36
N PRO A 124 8.12 -1.86 16.08
CA PRO A 124 8.27 -1.73 17.53
C PRO A 124 8.40 -0.25 17.95
N GLY A 125 7.96 0.08 19.15
CA GLY A 125 8.03 1.46 19.65
C GLY A 125 7.13 1.72 20.86
N PRO A 126 7.27 2.91 21.50
CA PRO A 126 6.54 3.25 22.72
C PRO A 126 5.02 3.32 22.54
N LEU A 127 4.54 3.52 21.30
CA LEU A 127 3.12 3.56 20.96
C LEU A 127 2.58 2.18 20.56
N GLY A 128 3.43 1.16 20.40
CA GLY A 128 3.02 -0.11 19.82
C GLY A 128 1.90 -0.81 20.60
N SER A 129 1.99 -0.82 21.92
CA SER A 129 0.97 -1.41 22.80
C SER A 129 -0.38 -0.67 22.77
N ASN A 130 -0.43 0.58 22.29
CA ASN A 130 -1.65 1.35 22.13
C ASN A 130 -2.42 0.97 20.84
N VAL A 131 -1.74 0.45 19.82
CA VAL A 131 -2.32 0.21 18.49
C VAL A 131 -3.56 -0.70 18.53
N PRO A 132 -3.57 -1.88 19.19
CA PRO A 132 -4.76 -2.74 19.20
C PRO A 132 -6.00 -2.05 19.77
N ALA A 133 -5.86 -1.30 20.88
CA ALA A 133 -6.96 -0.59 21.50
C ALA A 133 -7.45 0.58 20.63
N ALA A 134 -6.52 1.34 20.03
CA ALA A 134 -6.85 2.41 19.10
C ALA A 134 -7.58 1.89 17.84
N MET A 135 -7.16 0.74 17.30
CA MET A 135 -7.83 0.09 16.17
C MET A 135 -9.28 -0.26 16.50
N ASN A 136 -9.53 -0.87 17.66
CA ASN A 136 -10.88 -1.20 18.11
C ASN A 136 -11.75 0.05 18.30
N ASN A 137 -11.22 1.11 18.92
CA ASN A 137 -11.99 2.33 19.15
C ASN A 137 -12.31 3.07 17.84
N ILE A 138 -11.39 3.10 16.87
CA ILE A 138 -11.67 3.66 15.54
C ILE A 138 -12.68 2.81 14.77
N ARG A 139 -12.59 1.48 14.83
CA ARG A 139 -13.60 0.57 14.25
C ARG A 139 -15.00 0.84 14.83
N ASN A 140 -15.10 0.93 16.16
CA ASN A 140 -16.36 1.24 16.85
C ASN A 140 -16.93 2.61 16.43
N ALA A 141 -16.06 3.61 16.26
CA ALA A 141 -16.45 4.95 15.81
C ALA A 141 -17.00 4.92 14.38
N LEU A 142 -16.32 4.22 13.47
CA LEU A 142 -16.79 4.01 12.09
C LEU A 142 -18.14 3.29 12.06
N ASP A 143 -18.32 2.24 12.86
CA ASP A 143 -19.58 1.49 12.94
C ASP A 143 -20.72 2.34 13.48
N SER A 144 -20.46 3.13 14.53
CA SER A 144 -21.44 4.05 15.12
C SER A 144 -21.87 5.14 14.14
N ALA A 145 -20.98 5.53 13.22
CA ALA A 145 -21.27 6.46 12.13
C ALA A 145 -21.90 5.78 10.88
N GLY A 146 -22.09 4.45 10.90
CA GLY A 146 -22.64 3.70 9.76
C GLY A 146 -21.65 3.47 8.61
N ILE A 147 -20.34 3.67 8.83
CA ILE A 147 -19.29 3.57 7.82
C ILE A 147 -18.68 2.17 7.85
N THR A 148 -19.25 1.25 7.06
CA THR A 148 -18.87 -0.17 7.08
C THR A 148 -17.82 -0.56 6.04
N LEU A 149 -17.66 0.24 4.99
CA LEU A 149 -16.73 -0.03 3.88
C LEU A 149 -15.26 0.22 4.26
N ALA A 150 -14.99 1.27 5.03
CA ALA A 150 -13.65 1.55 5.51
C ALA A 150 -13.22 0.50 6.54
N LYS A 151 -12.08 -0.16 6.31
CA LYS A 151 -11.52 -1.18 7.23
C LYS A 151 -10.31 -0.65 7.98
N VAL A 152 -10.11 -1.11 9.21
CA VAL A 152 -8.99 -0.66 10.05
C VAL A 152 -7.80 -1.59 9.86
N THR A 153 -6.59 -1.03 9.78
CA THR A 153 -5.32 -1.78 9.72
C THR A 153 -4.19 -0.99 10.38
N THR A 154 -2.96 -1.47 10.32
CA THR A 154 -1.74 -0.77 10.78
C THR A 154 -0.61 -1.03 9.79
N VAL A 155 0.42 -0.17 9.80
CA VAL A 155 1.57 -0.28 8.89
C VAL A 155 2.85 -0.60 9.67
N LEU A 156 3.51 -1.71 9.31
CA LEU A 156 4.76 -2.13 9.95
C LEU A 156 6.00 -1.83 9.10
N PRO A 157 7.13 -1.49 9.75
CA PRO A 157 8.44 -1.50 9.13
C PRO A 157 9.02 -2.92 9.11
N GLY A 158 10.05 -3.14 8.29
CA GLY A 158 10.83 -4.39 8.33
C GLY A 158 11.43 -4.71 9.70
N THR A 159 11.70 -3.71 10.55
CA THR A 159 12.26 -3.86 11.90
C THR A 159 11.31 -4.46 12.92
N ALA A 160 10.04 -4.67 12.58
CA ALA A 160 9.12 -5.49 13.38
C ALA A 160 9.51 -6.98 13.41
N LEU A 161 10.31 -7.44 12.43
CA LEU A 161 10.81 -8.80 12.40
C LEU A 161 12.15 -8.90 13.14
N ALA A 162 12.23 -9.77 14.14
CA ALA A 162 13.49 -10.12 14.80
C ALA A 162 14.30 -11.17 14.00
N ALA A 163 13.62 -11.94 13.15
CA ALA A 163 14.25 -12.83 12.19
C ALA A 163 13.52 -12.72 10.86
N SER A 164 14.28 -12.68 9.75
CA SER A 164 13.76 -12.59 8.39
C SER A 164 14.54 -13.42 7.36
N TYR A 165 15.63 -14.08 7.78
CA TYR A 165 16.44 -14.93 6.92
C TYR A 165 16.69 -16.33 7.54
N PRO A 166 16.45 -17.43 6.79
CA PRO A 166 15.67 -17.44 5.54
C PRO A 166 14.22 -16.98 5.77
N PRO A 167 13.41 -16.66 4.74
CA PRO A 167 12.06 -16.13 4.92
C PRO A 167 11.15 -16.95 5.85
N SER A 168 11.23 -18.29 5.84
CA SER A 168 10.50 -19.17 6.75
C SER A 168 10.88 -18.98 8.23
N ALA A 169 12.06 -18.43 8.52
CA ALA A 169 12.48 -18.03 9.85
C ALA A 169 11.85 -16.70 10.31
N GLY A 170 11.17 -15.98 9.41
CA GLY A 170 10.33 -14.81 9.66
C GLY A 170 9.58 -14.85 10.99
N ALA A 171 9.90 -13.97 11.93
CA ALA A 171 9.26 -13.92 13.25
C ALA A 171 9.26 -12.50 13.81
N PHE A 172 8.14 -12.09 14.41
CA PHE A 172 8.06 -10.84 15.15
C PHE A 172 9.01 -10.83 16.35
N GLY A 173 9.47 -9.64 16.76
CA GLY A 173 10.22 -9.47 18.00
C GLY A 173 9.45 -9.95 19.22
N SER A 174 10.14 -10.61 20.16
CA SER A 174 9.51 -11.17 21.36
C SER A 174 8.82 -10.11 22.23
N ASP A 175 9.31 -8.87 22.17
CA ASP A 175 8.77 -7.69 22.83
C ASP A 175 7.46 -7.19 22.22
N ILE A 176 7.17 -7.54 20.96
CA ILE A 176 5.95 -7.13 20.26
C ILE A 176 5.02 -8.28 19.87
N THR A 177 5.41 -9.54 20.09
CA THR A 177 4.60 -10.72 19.73
C THR A 177 3.17 -10.67 20.27
N GLU A 178 2.98 -10.26 21.54
CA GLU A 178 1.64 -10.14 22.14
C GLU A 178 0.82 -9.04 21.46
N THR A 179 1.44 -7.88 21.21
CA THR A 179 0.82 -6.76 20.48
C THR A 179 0.41 -7.20 19.07
N MET A 180 1.29 -7.91 18.35
CA MET A 180 1.03 -8.40 17.01
C MET A 180 -0.04 -9.49 16.96
N THR A 181 -0.13 -10.32 18.00
CA THR A 181 -1.22 -11.29 18.17
C THR A 181 -2.57 -10.58 18.31
N GLY A 182 -2.63 -9.51 19.13
CA GLY A 182 -3.82 -8.68 19.26
C GLY A 182 -4.24 -8.00 17.96
N ILE A 183 -3.27 -7.43 17.23
CA ILE A 183 -3.51 -6.82 15.91
C ILE A 183 -4.02 -7.87 14.92
N ALA A 184 -3.33 -9.01 14.80
CA ALA A 184 -3.70 -10.05 13.85
C ALA A 184 -5.11 -10.62 14.11
N ALA A 185 -5.55 -10.69 15.38
CA ALA A 185 -6.92 -11.04 15.72
C ALA A 185 -7.96 -10.05 15.18
N ILE A 186 -7.70 -8.75 15.31
CA ILE A 186 -8.56 -7.69 14.76
C ILE A 186 -8.60 -7.79 13.24
N LEU A 187 -7.44 -7.93 12.61
CA LEU A 187 -7.34 -8.02 11.14
C LEU A 187 -8.09 -9.24 10.58
N ALA A 188 -7.99 -10.39 11.25
CA ALA A 188 -8.70 -11.61 10.89
C ALA A 188 -10.22 -11.46 11.01
N GLN A 189 -10.71 -10.74 12.02
CA GLN A 189 -12.14 -10.46 12.20
C GLN A 189 -12.69 -9.52 11.11
N GLU A 190 -11.90 -8.53 10.70
CA GLU A 190 -12.29 -7.52 9.70
C GLU A 190 -12.13 -7.99 8.24
N ASP A 191 -11.46 -9.12 8.00
CA ASP A 191 -10.93 -9.57 6.69
C ASP A 191 -10.14 -8.46 5.98
N THR A 192 -9.18 -7.87 6.71
CA THR A 192 -8.37 -6.76 6.23
C THR A 192 -6.88 -7.12 6.33
N PRO A 193 -6.03 -6.74 5.35
CA PRO A 193 -4.63 -7.11 5.37
C PRO A 193 -3.84 -6.33 6.41
N LEU A 194 -2.75 -6.93 6.90
CA LEU A 194 -1.65 -6.21 7.55
C LEU A 194 -0.88 -5.44 6.49
N LEU A 195 -0.67 -4.14 6.69
CA LEU A 195 0.11 -3.32 5.79
C LEU A 195 1.59 -3.31 6.21
N ILE A 196 2.50 -3.42 5.25
CA ILE A 196 3.94 -3.42 5.50
C ILE A 196 4.68 -2.50 4.54
N ASN A 197 5.72 -1.82 5.02
CA ASN A 197 6.66 -1.08 4.21
C ASN A 197 7.80 -2.02 3.78
N VAL A 198 8.02 -2.17 2.46
CA VAL A 198 8.96 -3.14 1.87
C VAL A 198 9.94 -2.43 0.97
N TYR A 199 11.20 -2.32 1.39
CA TYR A 199 12.23 -1.60 0.64
C TYR A 199 13.48 -2.48 0.40
N PRO A 200 13.48 -3.27 -0.68
CA PRO A 200 14.68 -3.98 -1.14
C PRO A 200 15.89 -3.06 -1.34
N TYR A 201 15.65 -1.79 -1.72
CA TYR A 201 16.67 -0.75 -1.84
C TYR A 201 17.51 -0.61 -0.56
N PHE A 202 16.88 -0.40 0.61
CA PHE A 202 17.63 -0.17 1.85
C PHE A 202 18.44 -1.39 2.27
N ALA A 203 17.84 -2.58 2.15
CA ALA A 203 18.52 -3.83 2.44
C ALA A 203 19.76 -4.00 1.54
N TYR A 204 19.59 -3.83 0.22
CA TYR A 204 20.69 -3.89 -0.74
C TYR A 204 21.80 -2.86 -0.48
N ALA A 205 21.44 -1.59 -0.31
CA ALA A 205 22.40 -0.51 -0.09
C ALA A 205 23.18 -0.68 1.22
N SER A 206 22.58 -1.30 2.24
CA SER A 206 23.22 -1.55 3.54
C SER A 206 24.17 -2.76 3.54
N ASP A 207 23.90 -3.79 2.72
CA ASP A 207 24.73 -5.00 2.63
C ASP A 207 24.88 -5.49 1.17
N PRO A 208 25.57 -4.71 0.33
CA PRO A 208 25.77 -5.05 -1.08
C PRO A 208 26.73 -6.24 -1.28
N SER A 209 27.42 -6.68 -0.21
CA SER A 209 28.28 -7.87 -0.25
C SER A 209 27.50 -9.19 -0.24
N HIS A 210 26.32 -9.21 0.39
CA HIS A 210 25.48 -10.41 0.49
C HIS A 210 24.17 -10.29 -0.30
N ILE A 211 23.71 -9.06 -0.57
CA ILE A 211 22.52 -8.79 -1.38
C ILE A 211 22.98 -8.25 -2.73
N SER A 212 22.67 -8.98 -3.80
CA SER A 212 23.01 -8.53 -5.15
C SER A 212 21.97 -7.54 -5.70
N ALA A 213 22.42 -6.66 -6.60
CA ALA A 213 21.55 -5.78 -7.36
C ALA A 213 20.47 -6.57 -8.13
N GLN A 214 20.84 -7.74 -8.67
CA GLN A 214 19.90 -8.58 -9.42
C GLN A 214 18.78 -9.12 -8.55
N TYR A 215 19.09 -9.49 -7.31
CA TYR A 215 18.12 -9.96 -6.34
C TYR A 215 17.19 -8.82 -5.90
N ALA A 216 17.73 -7.64 -5.63
CA ALA A 216 16.96 -6.49 -5.18
C ALA A 216 16.02 -5.90 -6.26
N MET A 217 16.39 -6.01 -7.54
CA MET A 217 15.67 -5.40 -8.67
C MET A 217 14.95 -6.39 -9.59
N PHE A 218 14.63 -7.60 -9.11
CA PHE A 218 13.87 -8.62 -9.86
C PHE A 218 14.53 -9.06 -11.19
N THR A 219 15.86 -9.02 -11.29
CA THR A 219 16.58 -9.43 -12.51
C THR A 219 17.40 -10.71 -12.33
N SER A 220 17.27 -11.39 -11.20
CA SER A 220 17.90 -12.71 -11.03
C SER A 220 17.23 -13.76 -11.92
N THR A 221 18.04 -14.55 -12.62
CA THR A 221 17.57 -15.66 -13.47
C THR A 221 17.62 -17.02 -12.77
N ALA A 222 18.11 -17.06 -11.53
CA ALA A 222 18.20 -18.23 -10.68
C ALA A 222 17.71 -17.89 -9.26
N PRO A 223 17.20 -18.86 -8.49
CA PRO A 223 16.81 -18.61 -7.11
C PRO A 223 18.04 -18.20 -6.29
N VAL A 224 17.93 -17.07 -5.59
CA VAL A 224 19.00 -16.54 -4.72
C VAL A 224 18.90 -17.15 -3.34
N VAL A 225 17.67 -17.38 -2.86
CA VAL A 225 17.40 -18.11 -1.61
C VAL A 225 16.51 -19.30 -1.92
N ILE A 226 16.94 -20.49 -1.46
CA ILE A 226 16.14 -21.72 -1.46
C ILE A 226 15.84 -22.04 0.00
N ASP A 227 14.56 -22.01 0.36
CA ASP A 227 14.06 -22.13 1.73
C ASP A 227 13.01 -23.25 1.78
N GLY A 228 13.50 -24.48 1.98
CA GLY A 228 12.69 -25.68 1.82
C GLY A 228 12.19 -25.82 0.38
N SER A 229 10.87 -25.79 0.19
CA SER A 229 10.22 -25.81 -1.13
C SER A 229 10.09 -24.43 -1.78
N PHE A 230 10.33 -23.35 -1.05
CA PHE A 230 10.19 -21.99 -1.56
C PHE A 230 11.49 -21.53 -2.24
N GLN A 231 11.34 -20.90 -3.40
CA GLN A 231 12.45 -20.37 -4.19
C GLN A 231 12.23 -18.87 -4.40
N TYR A 232 13.17 -18.06 -3.91
CA TYR A 232 13.09 -16.61 -4.01
C TYR A 232 14.06 -16.11 -5.07
N PHE A 233 13.51 -15.54 -6.13
CA PHE A 233 14.26 -14.92 -7.23
C PHE A 233 14.49 -13.43 -7.00
N ASN A 234 13.71 -12.81 -6.12
CA ASN A 234 13.80 -11.40 -5.79
C ASN A 234 13.66 -11.19 -4.28
N LEU A 235 14.26 -10.10 -3.79
CA LEU A 235 14.30 -9.79 -2.36
C LEU A 235 12.94 -9.33 -1.82
N PHE A 236 12.10 -8.71 -2.66
CA PHE A 236 10.77 -8.28 -2.29
C PHE A 236 9.91 -9.46 -1.79
N ASP A 237 9.85 -10.55 -2.55
CA ASP A 237 9.13 -11.78 -2.17
C ASP A 237 9.64 -12.34 -0.85
N ALA A 238 10.96 -12.37 -0.68
CA ALA A 238 11.57 -12.87 0.55
C ALA A 238 11.21 -12.00 1.76
N MET A 239 11.17 -10.67 1.59
CA MET A 239 10.77 -9.74 2.65
C MET A 239 9.28 -9.89 3.00
N VAL A 240 8.39 -9.97 2.00
CA VAL A 240 6.95 -10.18 2.21
C VAL A 240 6.70 -11.53 2.88
N ASP A 241 7.36 -12.61 2.43
CA ASP A 241 7.15 -13.94 2.99
C ASP A 241 7.75 -14.12 4.39
N ALA A 242 8.71 -13.28 4.79
CA ALA A 242 9.13 -13.21 6.18
C ALA A 242 8.00 -12.72 7.10
N PHE A 243 7.18 -11.76 6.66
CA PHE A 243 5.97 -11.37 7.39
C PHE A 243 4.88 -12.45 7.36
N ASN A 244 4.65 -13.10 6.21
CA ASN A 244 3.70 -14.23 6.14
C ASN A 244 4.10 -15.36 7.10
N ALA A 245 5.38 -15.70 7.18
CA ALA A 245 5.91 -16.70 8.12
C ALA A 245 5.76 -16.23 9.59
N ALA A 246 5.95 -14.94 9.88
CA ALA A 246 5.76 -14.40 11.22
C ALA A 246 4.30 -14.50 11.68
N LEU A 247 3.34 -14.18 10.80
CA LEU A 247 1.91 -14.33 11.06
C LEU A 247 1.52 -15.79 11.30
N GLU A 248 2.06 -16.73 10.52
CA GLU A 248 1.85 -18.17 10.74
C GLU A 248 2.32 -18.63 12.12
N LYS A 249 3.47 -18.14 12.60
CA LYS A 249 4.03 -18.51 13.92
C LYS A 249 3.22 -18.02 15.11
N ILE A 250 2.43 -16.95 14.93
CA ILE A 250 1.47 -16.49 15.94
C ILE A 250 0.06 -17.03 15.70
N ASN A 251 -0.09 -18.05 14.83
CA ASN A 251 -1.35 -18.71 14.47
C ASN A 251 -2.36 -17.85 13.68
N PHE A 252 -1.88 -16.84 12.96
CA PHE A 252 -2.69 -15.95 12.12
C PHE A 252 -2.29 -16.01 10.63
N GLY A 253 -1.91 -17.19 10.14
CA GLY A 253 -1.48 -17.38 8.74
C GLY A 253 -2.54 -17.05 7.69
N ASN A 254 -3.81 -16.88 8.08
CA ASN A 254 -4.91 -16.44 7.23
C ASN A 254 -4.98 -14.92 7.03
N VAL A 255 -4.32 -14.13 7.88
CA VAL A 255 -4.23 -12.68 7.71
C VAL A 255 -3.36 -12.41 6.48
N LYS A 256 -3.92 -11.69 5.52
CA LYS A 256 -3.22 -11.28 4.29
C LYS A 256 -2.25 -10.15 4.60
N VAL A 257 -1.25 -9.99 3.73
CA VAL A 257 -0.33 -8.85 3.75
C VAL A 257 -0.63 -7.93 2.57
N ALA A 258 -0.47 -6.64 2.71
CA ALA A 258 -0.45 -5.69 1.59
C ALA A 258 0.76 -4.77 1.74
N VAL A 259 1.26 -4.26 0.63
CA VAL A 259 2.43 -3.36 0.65
C VAL A 259 1.96 -1.93 0.71
N ALA A 260 2.26 -1.28 1.82
CA ALA A 260 1.86 0.10 2.09
C ALA A 260 2.84 1.11 1.51
N GLU A 261 4.10 0.71 1.33
CA GLU A 261 5.14 1.46 0.66
C GLU A 261 6.18 0.52 0.08
N THR A 262 6.64 0.87 -1.12
CA THR A 262 7.86 0.33 -1.69
C THR A 262 8.34 1.23 -2.81
N GLY A 263 9.65 1.40 -2.96
CA GLY A 263 10.21 2.30 -3.96
C GLY A 263 11.72 2.25 -4.00
N TRP A 264 12.29 3.09 -4.85
CA TRP A 264 13.72 3.17 -5.04
C TRP A 264 14.13 4.60 -5.40
N SER A 265 15.05 5.17 -4.61
CA SER A 265 15.47 6.56 -4.78
C SER A 265 16.35 6.76 -6.03
N THR A 266 16.17 7.90 -6.68
CA THR A 266 16.88 8.23 -7.93
C THR A 266 18.24 8.87 -7.70
N VAL A 267 18.51 9.43 -6.51
CA VAL A 267 19.74 10.18 -6.18
C VAL A 267 20.09 10.01 -4.69
N GLY A 268 21.36 10.23 -4.32
CA GLY A 268 21.78 10.49 -2.93
C GLY A 268 22.63 9.39 -2.29
N ASN A 269 22.82 8.26 -2.98
CA ASN A 269 23.64 7.14 -2.52
C ASN A 269 24.17 6.34 -3.71
N GLU A 270 25.01 6.93 -4.56
CA GLU A 270 25.67 6.21 -5.64
C GLU A 270 26.63 5.12 -5.10
N PRO A 271 26.75 3.96 -5.77
CA PRO A 271 26.11 3.58 -7.03
C PRO A 271 24.71 2.94 -6.89
N TYR A 272 24.14 2.92 -5.68
CA TYR A 272 22.89 2.21 -5.38
C TYR A 272 21.64 2.99 -5.81
N THR A 273 21.74 4.31 -5.93
CA THR A 273 20.69 5.19 -6.46
C THR A 273 21.03 5.67 -7.86
N SER A 274 20.04 5.65 -8.75
CA SER A 274 20.08 6.30 -10.06
C SER A 274 18.67 6.28 -10.65
N VAL A 275 18.40 7.16 -11.62
CA VAL A 275 17.15 7.10 -12.41
C VAL A 275 16.95 5.71 -13.04
N ALA A 276 18.03 5.10 -13.54
CA ALA A 276 17.97 3.78 -14.17
C ALA A 276 17.63 2.66 -13.17
N ASN A 277 18.20 2.69 -11.97
CA ASN A 277 17.88 1.71 -10.92
C ASN A 277 16.42 1.86 -10.47
N ALA A 278 15.98 3.11 -10.24
CA ALA A 278 14.61 3.38 -9.82
C ALA A 278 13.57 2.92 -10.85
N GLN A 279 13.80 3.24 -12.12
CA GLN A 279 12.94 2.78 -13.21
C GLN A 279 12.93 1.26 -13.34
N THR A 280 14.09 0.61 -13.21
CA THR A 280 14.22 -0.86 -13.28
C THR A 280 13.43 -1.52 -12.15
N TYR A 281 13.66 -1.09 -10.91
CA TYR A 281 12.97 -1.62 -9.73
C TYR A 281 11.46 -1.47 -9.86
N ASN A 282 10.98 -0.24 -10.06
CA ASN A 282 9.55 0.04 -10.08
C ASN A 282 8.85 -0.67 -11.24
N ARG A 283 9.48 -0.78 -12.43
CA ARG A 283 8.87 -1.44 -13.59
C ARG A 283 8.76 -2.94 -13.36
N ASN A 284 9.81 -3.56 -12.83
CA ASN A 284 9.79 -4.99 -12.58
C ASN A 284 8.86 -5.35 -11.42
N LEU A 285 8.81 -4.52 -10.39
CA LEU A 285 7.83 -4.64 -9.31
C LEU A 285 6.40 -4.60 -9.87
N LEU A 286 6.05 -3.59 -10.67
CA LEU A 286 4.71 -3.48 -11.29
C LEU A 286 4.36 -4.73 -12.09
N ASN A 287 5.28 -5.22 -12.92
CA ASN A 287 5.06 -6.44 -13.70
C ASN A 287 4.87 -7.66 -12.80
N HIS A 288 5.60 -7.74 -11.69
CA HIS A 288 5.51 -8.83 -10.74
C HIS A 288 4.18 -8.81 -9.97
N VAL A 289 3.85 -7.72 -9.26
CA VAL A 289 2.68 -7.64 -8.37
C VAL A 289 1.34 -7.59 -9.09
N THR A 290 1.33 -7.38 -10.42
CA THR A 290 0.08 -7.44 -11.22
C THR A 290 -0.21 -8.84 -11.76
N GLN A 291 0.72 -9.78 -11.64
CA GLN A 291 0.61 -11.11 -12.25
C GLN A 291 0.90 -12.25 -11.27
N ASN A 292 1.61 -11.97 -10.19
CA ASN A 292 2.12 -12.99 -9.28
C ASN A 292 1.89 -12.58 -7.82
N GLY A 293 1.62 -13.57 -6.97
CA GLY A 293 1.88 -13.48 -5.54
C GLY A 293 3.32 -13.89 -5.20
N THR A 294 3.58 -14.10 -3.92
CA THR A 294 4.87 -14.58 -3.41
C THR A 294 4.96 -16.12 -3.44
N PRO A 295 6.15 -16.72 -3.30
CA PRO A 295 6.29 -18.18 -3.15
C PRO A 295 5.40 -18.80 -2.07
N ARG A 296 5.21 -18.14 -0.92
CA ARG A 296 4.38 -18.64 0.20
C ARG A 296 2.89 -18.33 0.04
N ARG A 297 2.53 -17.38 -0.85
CA ARG A 297 1.14 -16.97 -1.16
C ARG A 297 0.98 -16.77 -2.68
N PRO A 298 1.13 -17.81 -3.51
CA PRO A 298 1.24 -17.67 -4.97
C PRO A 298 -0.04 -17.16 -5.64
N ASP A 299 -1.20 -17.51 -5.07
CA ASP A 299 -2.52 -17.17 -5.64
C ASP A 299 -3.05 -15.80 -5.19
N TYR A 300 -2.27 -15.06 -4.40
CA TYR A 300 -2.69 -13.79 -3.85
C TYR A 300 -1.93 -12.63 -4.48
N ILE A 301 -2.63 -11.94 -5.40
CA ILE A 301 -2.20 -10.67 -5.99
C ILE A 301 -2.37 -9.58 -4.93
N MET A 302 -1.26 -9.15 -4.34
CA MET A 302 -1.30 -8.26 -3.19
C MET A 302 -1.49 -6.79 -3.59
N PRO A 303 -2.34 -6.04 -2.89
CA PRO A 303 -2.41 -4.59 -3.06
C PRO A 303 -1.06 -3.96 -2.74
N THR A 304 -0.58 -3.08 -3.61
CA THR A 304 0.77 -2.52 -3.53
C THR A 304 0.78 -1.02 -3.79
N PHE A 305 1.26 -0.26 -2.81
CA PHE A 305 1.49 1.17 -2.91
C PHE A 305 2.95 1.46 -3.25
N PHE A 306 3.17 2.16 -4.36
CA PHE A 306 4.48 2.67 -4.73
C PHE A 306 4.76 3.98 -3.99
N PHE A 307 5.99 4.08 -3.48
CA PHE A 307 6.53 5.25 -2.81
C PHE A 307 7.49 5.98 -3.79
N GLU A 308 7.18 7.16 -4.28
CA GLU A 308 5.97 7.99 -4.04
C GLU A 308 5.65 8.94 -5.20
N MET A 309 4.58 9.72 -5.11
CA MET A 309 4.11 10.57 -6.20
C MET A 309 5.14 11.64 -6.61
N PHE A 310 5.74 12.33 -5.64
CA PHE A 310 6.64 13.46 -5.89
C PHE A 310 7.94 13.34 -5.12
N ASN A 311 9.00 13.98 -5.62
CA ASN A 311 10.16 14.28 -4.79
C ASN A 311 9.75 15.27 -3.69
N GLU A 312 10.06 14.93 -2.44
CA GLU A 312 9.68 15.69 -1.23
C GLU A 312 10.91 16.40 -0.63
N ASP A 313 11.11 17.69 -0.91
CA ASP A 313 12.35 18.41 -0.60
C ASP A 313 12.58 18.73 0.89
N LEU A 314 11.56 18.60 1.73
CA LEU A 314 11.68 18.80 3.19
C LEU A 314 12.02 17.51 3.95
N LYS A 315 12.25 16.38 3.27
CA LYS A 315 12.69 15.15 3.93
C LYS A 315 14.14 15.22 4.40
N GLY A 316 14.47 14.35 5.36
CA GLY A 316 15.68 14.45 6.18
C GLY A 316 17.02 14.18 5.48
N ASN A 317 17.04 13.58 4.28
CA ASN A 317 18.27 13.40 3.51
C ASN A 317 17.99 13.27 2.00
N VAL A 318 19.06 13.34 1.19
CA VAL A 318 18.95 13.34 -0.28
C VAL A 318 18.28 12.08 -0.84
N VAL A 319 18.52 10.91 -0.25
CA VAL A 319 17.86 9.66 -0.69
C VAL A 319 16.35 9.77 -0.48
N GLU A 320 15.94 10.20 0.72
CA GLU A 320 14.53 10.39 1.07
C GLU A 320 13.84 11.43 0.16
N GLN A 321 14.54 12.51 -0.19
CA GLN A 321 13.99 13.57 -1.04
C GLN A 321 13.72 13.16 -2.50
N ASN A 322 14.16 11.96 -2.93
CA ASN A 322 14.26 11.61 -4.35
C ASN A 322 13.60 10.27 -4.74
N PHE A 323 12.54 9.86 -4.04
CA PHE A 323 11.71 8.68 -4.36
C PHE A 323 10.59 8.93 -5.39
N GLY A 324 10.35 10.18 -5.76
CA GLY A 324 9.22 10.59 -6.60
C GLY A 324 9.20 9.99 -8.00
N PHE A 325 8.01 9.63 -8.49
CA PHE A 325 7.77 9.41 -9.92
C PHE A 325 7.75 10.72 -10.70
N PHE A 326 7.36 11.83 -10.06
CA PHE A 326 7.26 13.14 -10.66
C PHE A 326 8.11 14.16 -9.89
N TYR A 327 8.65 15.13 -10.62
CA TYR A 327 9.10 16.37 -10.00
C TYR A 327 7.89 17.19 -9.54
N PRO A 328 8.06 18.14 -8.62
CA PRO A 328 7.00 19.07 -8.23
C PRO A 328 6.44 19.90 -9.40
N SER A 329 7.16 20.00 -10.52
CA SER A 329 6.66 20.57 -11.79
C SER A 329 5.63 19.68 -12.53
N MET A 330 5.26 18.53 -11.95
CA MET A 330 4.47 17.45 -12.56
C MET A 330 5.10 16.81 -13.81
N GLN A 331 6.37 17.10 -14.10
CA GLN A 331 7.13 16.37 -15.11
C GLN A 331 7.60 15.02 -14.55
N PRO A 332 7.52 13.93 -15.32
CA PRO A 332 8.00 12.63 -14.87
C PRO A 332 9.52 12.68 -14.64
N VAL A 333 9.99 12.09 -13.55
CA VAL A 333 11.43 11.87 -13.30
C VAL A 333 11.96 10.82 -14.29
N TYR A 334 11.13 9.82 -14.62
CA TYR A 334 11.36 8.82 -15.64
C TYR A 334 10.01 8.30 -16.18
N PRO A 335 9.95 7.76 -17.42
CA PRO A 335 8.69 7.26 -17.98
C PRO A 335 8.23 5.99 -17.28
N PHE A 336 7.09 6.07 -16.59
CA PHE A 336 6.54 4.97 -15.79
C PHE A 336 5.03 4.78 -16.01
N TRP A 337 4.23 5.78 -15.64
CA TRP A 337 2.77 5.83 -15.73
C TRP A 337 2.28 6.17 -17.14
#